data_AF-A0A7J6S4B6-F1
#
_entry.id   AF-A0A7J6S4B6-F1
#
_cell.length_a   1.000
_cell.length_b   1.000
_cell.length_c   1.000
_cell.angle_alpha   90.00
_cell.angle_beta   90.00
_cell.angle_gamma   90.00
#
_symmetry.space_group_name_H-M   'P 1'
#
loop_
_entity.id
_entity.type
_entity.pdbx_description
1 polymer ?
#
loop_
_entity_poly.entity_id
_entity_poly.type
_entity_poly.pdbx_seq_one_letter_code
_entity_poly.pdbx_strand_id
1 'polypeptide(L)'
;VRRSAYQSILELVISVTTKIRQLATGQIVMIPAGFPGRMVLILVRAVSDQKCQVAVACCGGRALRYFPVYHDGLGEQRLNPLIFDDVPKERVEVTTFWIELFKQLLVPEKKSGGAKFVFGTLLPFLNDTPIEGQMNKFPGMVEFASWLPPAIGGDNSCAITCTAALYTILRWLPSPEGFDESTAAWTAFVSTRECVLSLL
;
A
#
# COMPACT_ATOMS: atom_id res chain seq x y z
N VAL A 1 -14.99 7.02 24.68
CA VAL A 1 -14.23 6.14 23.75
C VAL A 1 -14.74 6.23 22.31
N ARG A 2 -15.97 5.79 21.97
CA ARG A 2 -16.43 5.77 20.56
C ARG A 2 -16.49 7.13 19.86
N ARG A 3 -16.99 8.20 20.52
CA ARG A 3 -17.02 9.56 19.93
C ARG A 3 -15.62 10.09 19.59
N SER A 4 -14.63 9.80 20.44
CA SER A 4 -13.24 10.20 20.23
C SER A 4 -12.61 9.45 19.04
N ALA A 5 -12.89 8.15 18.88
CA ALA A 5 -12.37 7.38 17.74
C ALA A 5 -12.91 7.86 16.38
N TYR A 6 -14.19 8.27 16.30
CA TYR A 6 -14.74 8.85 15.07
C TYR A 6 -14.11 10.19 14.72
N GLN A 7 -13.83 11.03 15.73
CA GLN A 7 -13.16 12.30 15.51
C GLN A 7 -11.72 12.08 14.98
N SER A 8 -10.98 11.14 15.56
CA SER A 8 -9.65 10.77 15.06
C SER A 8 -9.68 10.23 13.63
N ILE A 9 -10.72 9.48 13.22
CA ILE A 9 -10.88 9.09 11.82
C ILE A 9 -11.08 10.31 10.93
N LEU A 10 -11.95 11.24 11.30
CA LEU A 10 -12.22 12.42 10.46
C LEU A 10 -10.96 13.27 10.31
N GLU A 11 -10.20 13.48 11.39
CA GLU A 11 -8.91 14.17 11.36
C GLU A 11 -7.91 13.45 10.43
N LEU A 12 -7.84 12.11 10.50
CA LEU A 12 -7.00 11.31 9.62
C LEU A 12 -7.43 11.42 8.15
N VAL A 13 -8.73 11.35 7.86
CA VAL A 13 -9.28 11.49 6.50
C VAL A 13 -8.96 12.88 5.94
N ILE A 14 -9.13 13.93 6.73
CA ILE A 14 -8.80 15.30 6.33
C ILE A 14 -7.29 15.40 6.05
N SER A 15 -6.46 14.88 6.95
CA SER A 15 -5.00 14.89 6.76
C SER A 15 -4.58 14.16 5.49
N VAL A 16 -5.10 12.96 5.27
CA VAL A 16 -4.78 12.12 4.11
C VAL A 16 -5.24 12.78 2.81
N THR A 17 -6.49 13.22 2.74
CA THR A 17 -7.02 13.84 1.51
C THR A 17 -6.36 15.18 1.20
N THR A 18 -6.02 15.98 2.21
CA THR A 18 -5.21 17.20 2.02
C THR A 18 -3.82 16.87 1.47
N LYS A 19 -3.13 15.87 2.04
CA LYS A 19 -1.82 15.43 1.55
C LYS A 19 -1.90 14.94 0.10
N ILE A 20 -2.91 14.12 -0.24
CA ILE A 20 -3.11 13.61 -1.60
C ILE A 20 -3.37 14.73 -2.60
N ARG A 21 -4.22 15.71 -2.26
CA ARG A 21 -4.49 16.88 -3.12
C ARG A 21 -3.21 17.67 -3.39
N GLN A 22 -2.38 17.81 -2.37
CA GLN A 22 -1.11 18.54 -2.42
C GLN A 22 0.06 17.74 -3.02
N LEU A 23 -0.12 16.46 -3.38
CA LEU A 23 0.93 15.68 -4.03
C LEU A 23 1.29 16.29 -5.38
N ALA A 24 2.54 16.73 -5.50
CA ALA A 24 3.14 17.08 -6.78
C ALA A 24 3.45 15.81 -7.58
N THR A 25 3.48 15.95 -8.91
CA THR A 25 3.86 14.84 -9.80
C THR A 25 5.21 14.23 -9.38
N GLY A 26 5.24 12.90 -9.24
CA GLY A 26 6.40 12.15 -8.77
C GLY A 26 6.47 11.96 -7.25
N GLN A 27 5.70 12.71 -6.46
CA GLN A 27 5.66 12.51 -5.01
C GLN A 27 4.81 11.31 -4.62
N ILE A 28 5.14 10.76 -3.46
CA ILE A 28 4.51 9.57 -2.89
C ILE A 28 4.06 9.90 -1.45
N VAL A 29 2.87 9.45 -1.09
CA VAL A 29 2.40 9.42 0.31
C VAL A 29 2.16 7.98 0.74
N MET A 30 2.57 7.66 1.96
CA MET A 30 2.37 6.36 2.59
C MET A 30 1.30 6.50 3.68
N ILE A 31 0.27 5.67 3.62
CA ILE A 31 -0.94 5.78 4.43
C ILE A 31 -1.18 4.43 5.12
N PRO A 32 -1.02 4.34 6.45
CA PRO A 32 -1.34 3.12 7.18
C PRO A 32 -2.86 2.95 7.21
N ALA A 33 -3.33 1.74 6.90
CA ALA A 33 -4.73 1.36 6.92
C ALA A 33 -4.87 -0.09 7.40
N GLY A 34 -6.08 -0.65 7.35
CA GLY A 34 -6.29 -2.05 7.70
C GLY A 34 -7.67 -2.35 8.21
N PHE A 35 -7.75 -3.44 8.95
CA PHE A 35 -8.96 -3.98 9.58
C PHE A 35 -8.54 -4.77 10.82
N PRO A 36 -9.44 -5.22 11.71
CA PRO A 36 -9.05 -5.63 13.05
C PRO A 36 -8.10 -6.83 13.01
N GLY A 37 -6.93 -6.67 13.63
CA GLY A 37 -5.85 -7.66 13.64
C GLY A 37 -5.04 -7.76 12.35
N ARG A 38 -5.21 -6.84 11.39
CA ARG A 38 -4.50 -6.85 10.09
C ARG A 38 -4.22 -5.42 9.61
N MET A 39 -2.94 -5.09 9.47
CA MET A 39 -2.51 -3.82 8.92
C MET A 39 -2.25 -3.96 7.41
N VAL A 40 -2.55 -2.93 6.65
CA VAL A 40 -2.11 -2.77 5.27
C VAL A 40 -1.49 -1.40 5.11
N LEU A 41 -0.50 -1.27 4.24
CA LEU A 41 0.06 0.02 3.88
C LEU A 41 -0.41 0.37 2.48
N ILE A 42 -0.94 1.58 2.32
CA ILE A 42 -1.32 2.11 1.00
C ILE A 42 -0.31 3.18 0.61
N LEU A 43 0.30 3.02 -0.57
CA LEU A 43 1.19 3.99 -1.17
C LEU A 43 0.45 4.64 -2.33
N VAL A 44 0.37 5.97 -2.34
CA VAL A 44 -0.24 6.74 -3.44
C VAL A 44 0.83 7.62 -4.06
N ARG A 45 1.11 7.41 -5.34
CA ARG A 45 2.01 8.24 -6.15
C ARG A 45 1.21 9.10 -7.11
N ALA A 46 1.51 10.39 -7.19
CA ALA A 46 1.02 11.22 -8.29
C ALA A 46 1.85 10.96 -9.56
N VAL A 47 1.17 10.54 -10.63
CA VAL A 47 1.80 10.32 -11.96
C VAL A 47 1.58 11.54 -12.85
N SER A 48 0.43 12.20 -12.71
CA SER A 48 0.12 13.49 -13.31
C SER A 48 -0.87 14.23 -12.41
N ASP A 49 -1.30 15.43 -12.82
CA ASP A 49 -2.32 16.20 -12.09
C ASP A 49 -3.66 15.47 -11.97
N GLN A 50 -3.94 14.49 -12.86
CA GLN A 50 -5.21 13.78 -12.93
C GLN A 50 -5.09 12.28 -12.66
N LYS A 51 -3.87 11.74 -12.55
CA LYS A 51 -3.63 10.30 -12.40
C LYS A 51 -2.66 9.99 -11.29
N CYS A 52 -2.94 8.87 -10.62
CA CYS A 52 -2.14 8.29 -9.58
C CYS A 52 -1.82 6.82 -9.86
N GLN A 53 -0.80 6.33 -9.19
CA GLN A 53 -0.58 4.91 -8.96
C GLN A 53 -0.84 4.62 -7.49
N VAL A 54 -1.54 3.51 -7.22
CA VAL A 54 -1.80 3.08 -5.85
C VAL A 54 -1.22 1.68 -5.67
N ALA A 55 -0.36 1.51 -4.68
CA ALA A 55 0.08 0.19 -4.25
C ALA A 55 -0.48 -0.11 -2.86
N VAL A 56 -0.92 -1.35 -2.66
CA VAL A 56 -1.37 -1.87 -1.37
C VAL A 56 -0.41 -2.99 -0.97
N ALA A 57 0.13 -2.91 0.23
CA ALA A 57 1.02 -3.91 0.81
C ALA A 57 0.39 -4.53 2.07
N CYS A 58 0.52 -5.84 2.22
CA CYS A 58 0.03 -6.57 3.38
C CYS A 58 1.02 -6.49 4.52
N CYS A 59 0.55 -6.26 5.75
CA CYS A 59 1.39 -6.30 6.95
C CYS A 59 1.11 -7.48 7.90
N GLY A 60 0.56 -8.57 7.37
CA GLY A 60 0.46 -9.87 8.05
C GLY A 60 -0.96 -10.40 8.29
N GLY A 61 -1.03 -11.61 8.87
CA GLY A 61 -2.27 -12.26 9.30
C GLY A 61 -3.14 -12.83 8.17
N ARG A 62 -4.44 -13.04 8.37
CA ARG A 62 -5.33 -13.61 7.31
C ARG A 62 -5.54 -12.69 6.09
N ALA A 63 -4.90 -11.52 6.03
CA ALA A 63 -4.89 -10.66 4.84
C ALA A 63 -4.01 -11.26 3.72
N LEU A 64 -3.04 -12.12 4.09
CA LEU A 64 -2.13 -12.83 3.19
C LEU A 64 -2.85 -13.52 2.01
N ARG A 65 -4.05 -14.06 2.23
CA ARG A 65 -4.83 -14.76 1.18
C ARG A 65 -5.26 -13.88 0.00
N TYR A 66 -5.19 -12.56 0.14
CA TYR A 66 -5.56 -11.60 -0.90
C TYR A 66 -4.35 -11.05 -1.67
N PHE A 67 -3.13 -11.44 -1.29
CA PHE A 67 -1.91 -11.01 -1.93
C PHE A 67 -1.28 -12.19 -2.68
N PRO A 68 -0.80 -12.00 -3.91
CA PRO A 68 -0.06 -13.02 -4.61
C PRO A 68 1.16 -13.45 -3.79
N VAL A 69 1.41 -14.76 -3.75
CA VAL A 69 2.61 -15.34 -3.16
C VAL A 69 3.51 -15.81 -4.30
N TYR A 70 4.79 -15.50 -4.21
CA TYR A 70 5.82 -15.98 -5.13
C TYR A 70 6.91 -16.75 -4.39
N HIS A 71 7.52 -17.72 -5.06
CA HIS A 71 8.63 -18.52 -4.53
C HIS A 71 9.97 -17.97 -5.00
N ASP A 72 10.75 -17.33 -4.13
CA ASP A 72 11.96 -16.56 -4.48
C ASP A 72 13.16 -17.37 -5.03
N GLY A 73 12.95 -18.62 -5.46
CA GLY A 73 13.99 -19.53 -5.92
C GLY A 73 14.87 -20.10 -4.81
N LEU A 74 14.79 -19.55 -3.59
CA LEU A 74 15.50 -20.01 -2.39
C LEU A 74 14.59 -20.85 -1.46
N GLY A 75 13.34 -21.08 -1.88
CA GLY A 75 12.34 -21.86 -1.15
C GLY A 75 11.42 -21.02 -0.27
N GLU A 76 11.64 -19.70 -0.17
CA GLU A 76 10.82 -18.81 0.64
C GLU A 76 9.61 -18.29 -0.15
N GLN A 77 8.47 -18.23 0.53
CA GLN A 77 7.25 -17.63 0.01
C GLN A 77 7.20 -16.15 0.36
N ARG A 78 7.10 -15.29 -0.64
CA ARG A 78 7.05 -13.83 -0.47
C ARG A 78 5.77 -13.26 -1.02
N LEU A 79 5.23 -12.25 -0.33
CA LEU A 79 4.03 -11.54 -0.78
C LEU A 79 4.39 -10.44 -1.77
N ASN A 80 3.56 -10.31 -2.78
CA ASN A 80 3.62 -9.23 -3.73
C ASN A 80 2.58 -8.15 -3.39
N PRO A 81 2.92 -6.86 -3.45
CA PRO A 81 1.92 -5.81 -3.33
C PRO A 81 0.92 -5.85 -4.49
N LEU A 82 -0.29 -5.38 -4.22
CA LEU A 82 -1.28 -5.12 -5.28
C LEU A 82 -1.02 -3.73 -5.83
N ILE A 83 -0.78 -3.62 -7.14
CA ILE A 83 -0.48 -2.35 -7.80
C ILE A 83 -1.64 -2.01 -8.75
N PHE A 84 -2.14 -0.79 -8.60
CA PHE A 84 -3.22 -0.21 -9.38
C PHE A 84 -2.64 0.95 -10.18
N ASP A 85 -2.48 0.73 -11.48
CA ASP A 85 -2.09 1.77 -12.43
C ASP A 85 -3.29 2.59 -12.89
N ASP A 86 -2.99 3.78 -13.43
CA ASP A 86 -3.96 4.70 -14.05
C ASP A 86 -5.16 5.06 -13.16
N VAL A 87 -4.97 5.11 -11.84
CA VAL A 87 -6.01 5.49 -10.89
C VAL A 87 -6.34 6.97 -11.07
N PRO A 88 -7.59 7.36 -11.39
CA PRO A 88 -7.95 8.78 -11.46
C PRO A 88 -7.75 9.45 -10.10
N LYS A 89 -7.06 10.61 -10.07
CA LYS A 89 -6.72 11.33 -8.83
C LYS A 89 -7.98 11.66 -8.03
N GLU A 90 -9.07 12.04 -8.70
CA GLU A 90 -10.36 12.30 -8.07
C GLU A 90 -10.88 11.13 -7.21
N ARG A 91 -10.57 9.87 -7.58
CA ARG A 91 -11.02 8.68 -6.85
C ARG A 91 -10.27 8.47 -5.54
N VAL A 92 -8.98 8.78 -5.51
CA VAL A 92 -8.17 8.77 -4.27
C VAL A 92 -8.40 10.01 -3.42
N GLU A 93 -9.00 11.08 -3.96
CA GLU A 93 -9.40 12.26 -3.18
C GLU A 93 -10.79 12.12 -2.53
N VAL A 94 -11.56 11.09 -2.89
CA VAL A 94 -12.88 10.83 -2.31
C VAL A 94 -12.74 10.52 -0.82
N THR A 95 -13.29 11.40 0.01
CA THR A 95 -13.31 11.24 1.48
C THR A 95 -14.05 9.97 1.90
N THR A 96 -15.15 9.61 1.21
CA THR A 96 -15.92 8.39 1.46
C THR A 96 -15.08 7.12 1.34
N PHE A 97 -14.16 7.06 0.37
CA PHE A 97 -13.25 5.92 0.22
C PHE A 97 -12.40 5.73 1.49
N TRP A 98 -11.77 6.81 1.96
CA TRP A 98 -10.93 6.77 3.17
C TRP A 98 -11.74 6.53 4.45
N ILE A 99 -12.93 7.11 4.55
CA ILE A 99 -13.85 6.87 5.68
C ILE A 99 -14.21 5.38 5.74
N GLU A 100 -14.64 4.79 4.61
CA GLU A 100 -15.02 3.38 4.58
C GLU A 100 -13.84 2.45 4.83
N LEU A 101 -12.64 2.82 4.36
CA LEU A 101 -11.40 2.09 4.63
C LEU A 101 -11.02 2.16 6.13
N PHE A 102 -10.95 3.35 6.74
CA PHE A 102 -10.58 3.49 8.16
C PHE A 102 -11.67 2.98 9.11
N LYS A 103 -12.95 3.02 8.71
CA LYS A 103 -14.03 2.35 9.46
C LYS A 103 -13.77 0.86 9.62
N GLN A 104 -13.08 0.22 8.68
CA GLN A 104 -12.72 -1.19 8.83
C GLN A 104 -11.80 -1.42 10.03
N LEU A 105 -10.96 -0.47 10.44
CA LEU A 105 -10.12 -0.60 11.64
C LEU A 105 -10.94 -0.60 12.94
N LEU A 106 -12.04 0.14 12.98
CA LEU A 106 -12.82 0.34 14.21
C LEU A 106 -14.00 -0.62 14.38
N VAL A 107 -14.55 -1.13 13.28
CA VAL A 107 -15.77 -1.94 13.31
C VAL A 107 -15.42 -3.42 13.10
N PRO A 108 -15.92 -4.33 13.97
CA PRO A 108 -15.66 -5.75 13.83
C PRO A 108 -16.12 -6.30 12.48
N GLU A 109 -15.30 -7.18 11.90
CA GLU A 109 -15.39 -7.80 10.57
C GLU A 109 -16.80 -8.26 10.15
N LYS A 110 -17.65 -8.68 11.09
CA LYS A 110 -19.02 -9.16 10.84
C LYS A 110 -20.00 -8.08 10.37
N LYS A 111 -19.76 -6.80 10.66
CA LYS A 111 -20.69 -5.70 10.31
C LYS A 111 -20.20 -4.82 9.16
N SER A 112 -18.89 -4.74 8.95
CA SER A 112 -18.25 -3.87 7.96
C SER A 112 -17.74 -4.61 6.72
N GLY A 113 -17.82 -5.95 6.70
CA GLY A 113 -17.35 -6.81 5.61
C GLY A 113 -15.84 -7.08 5.62
N GLY A 114 -15.07 -6.30 6.38
CA GLY A 114 -13.64 -6.50 6.63
C GLY A 114 -12.84 -6.68 5.34
N ALA A 115 -11.98 -7.70 5.31
CA ALA A 115 -11.14 -7.96 4.15
C ALA A 115 -11.94 -8.15 2.85
N LYS A 116 -13.09 -8.84 2.89
CA LYS A 116 -13.91 -9.07 1.68
C LYS A 116 -14.41 -7.76 1.10
N PHE A 117 -14.79 -6.79 1.93
CA PHE A 117 -15.24 -5.49 1.47
C PHE A 117 -14.09 -4.63 0.96
N VAL A 118 -12.94 -4.62 1.67
CA VAL A 118 -11.74 -3.87 1.23
C VAL A 118 -11.28 -4.36 -0.15
N PHE A 119 -11.01 -5.67 -0.27
CA PHE A 119 -10.46 -6.25 -1.48
C PHE A 119 -11.52 -6.46 -2.58
N GLY A 120 -12.77 -6.77 -2.22
CA GLY A 120 -13.83 -7.03 -3.20
C GLY A 120 -14.62 -5.80 -3.66
N THR A 121 -14.49 -4.65 -2.99
CA THR A 121 -15.33 -3.47 -3.30
C THR A 121 -14.54 -2.17 -3.25
N LEU A 122 -13.84 -1.86 -2.15
CA LEU A 122 -13.15 -0.56 -2.03
C LEU A 122 -11.96 -0.43 -2.98
N LEU A 123 -11.07 -1.42 -3.04
CA LEU A 123 -9.89 -1.32 -3.91
C LEU A 123 -10.25 -1.35 -5.40
N PRO A 124 -11.18 -2.21 -5.87
CA PRO A 124 -11.64 -2.17 -7.27
C PRO A 124 -12.25 -0.83 -7.68
N PHE A 125 -12.85 -0.06 -6.76
CA PHE A 125 -13.34 1.28 -7.05
C PHE A 125 -12.24 2.23 -7.54
N LEU A 126 -10.97 1.99 -7.25
CA LEU A 126 -9.89 2.91 -7.64
C LEU A 126 -9.64 2.97 -9.15
N ASN A 127 -9.81 1.87 -9.89
CA ASN A 127 -9.56 1.84 -11.34
C ASN A 127 -10.48 0.88 -12.11
N ASP A 128 -11.65 0.55 -11.54
CA ASP A 128 -12.66 -0.37 -12.10
C ASP A 128 -12.12 -1.74 -12.53
N THR A 129 -10.94 -2.13 -12.02
CA THR A 129 -10.29 -3.38 -12.39
C THR A 129 -10.43 -4.38 -11.23
N PRO A 130 -10.93 -5.60 -11.48
CA PRO A 130 -10.91 -6.68 -10.51
C PRO A 130 -9.49 -6.95 -10.01
N ILE A 131 -9.35 -7.36 -8.75
CA ILE A 131 -8.02 -7.62 -8.16
C ILE A 131 -7.29 -8.72 -8.92
N GLU A 132 -8.00 -9.73 -9.38
CA GLU A 132 -7.45 -10.84 -10.17
C GLU A 132 -6.76 -10.33 -11.45
N GLY A 133 -7.25 -9.23 -12.03
CA GLY A 133 -6.63 -8.57 -13.18
C GLY A 133 -5.34 -7.81 -12.85
N GLN A 134 -5.12 -7.45 -11.58
CA GLN A 134 -3.88 -6.82 -11.12
C GLN A 134 -2.79 -7.84 -10.78
N MET A 135 -3.16 -9.07 -10.42
CA MET A 135 -2.21 -10.12 -10.00
C MET A 135 -1.25 -10.55 -11.12
N ASN A 136 -1.64 -10.42 -12.39
CA ASN A 136 -0.87 -10.90 -13.54
C ASN A 136 0.15 -9.89 -14.11
N LYS A 137 0.21 -8.66 -13.57
CA LYS A 137 0.98 -7.58 -14.20
C LYS A 137 2.48 -7.57 -13.87
N PHE A 138 2.94 -8.26 -12.83
CA PHE A 138 4.31 -8.10 -12.32
C PHE A 138 5.02 -9.43 -11.99
N PRO A 139 5.41 -10.23 -13.00
CA PRO A 139 6.12 -11.50 -12.80
C PRO A 139 7.58 -11.35 -12.32
N GLY A 140 8.19 -10.16 -12.43
CA GLY A 140 9.62 -9.91 -12.15
C GLY A 140 9.98 -9.44 -10.74
N MET A 141 9.04 -9.36 -9.80
CA MET A 141 9.33 -8.88 -8.42
C MET A 141 10.21 -9.83 -7.57
N VAL A 142 10.63 -10.93 -8.18
CA VAL A 142 11.42 -12.05 -7.64
C VAL A 142 12.85 -11.65 -7.25
N GLU A 143 13.50 -10.82 -8.05
CA GLU A 143 14.93 -10.57 -7.97
C GLU A 143 15.32 -9.67 -6.77
N PHE A 144 14.35 -8.93 -6.22
CA PHE A 144 14.52 -8.01 -5.08
C PHE A 144 14.54 -8.69 -3.72
N ALA A 145 14.31 -10.00 -3.69
CA ALA A 145 14.36 -10.82 -2.51
C ALA A 145 15.74 -10.89 -1.82
N SER A 146 16.78 -10.46 -2.53
CA SER A 146 18.21 -10.61 -2.17
C SER A 146 18.72 -9.63 -1.11
N TRP A 147 17.97 -8.59 -0.75
CA TRP A 147 18.33 -7.63 0.31
C TRP A 147 17.50 -7.85 1.60
N LEU A 148 18.15 -8.15 2.73
CA LEU A 148 17.57 -8.23 4.10
C LEU A 148 18.57 -7.63 5.13
N PRO A 149 18.16 -7.07 6.31
CA PRO A 149 17.07 -7.57 7.19
C PRO A 149 16.24 -6.52 8.00
N PRO A 150 15.24 -6.94 8.82
CA PRO A 150 15.52 -7.18 10.25
C PRO A 150 14.97 -8.52 10.82
N ALA A 151 15.65 -9.07 11.83
CA ALA A 151 15.38 -10.33 12.52
C ALA A 151 14.97 -10.07 13.99
N ILE A 152 14.62 -10.96 14.92
CA ILE A 152 14.14 -12.35 15.01
C ILE A 152 12.82 -12.20 15.79
N GLY A 153 11.68 -12.54 15.19
CA GLY A 153 10.37 -12.31 15.85
C GLY A 153 9.13 -12.67 15.04
N GLY A 154 9.25 -12.82 13.70
CA GLY A 154 8.22 -13.37 12.80
C GLY A 154 6.96 -12.49 12.72
N ASP A 155 6.81 -11.63 11.72
CA ASP A 155 6.50 -11.97 10.32
C ASP A 155 6.95 -10.78 9.45
N ASN A 156 8.09 -10.95 8.76
CA ASN A 156 8.79 -9.89 8.02
C ASN A 156 8.10 -9.48 6.70
N SER A 157 6.94 -10.06 6.41
CA SER A 157 6.26 -9.88 5.14
C SER A 157 5.84 -8.43 4.89
N CYS A 158 5.48 -7.67 5.94
CA CYS A 158 5.12 -6.25 5.82
C CYS A 158 6.25 -5.41 5.24
N ALA A 159 7.40 -5.39 5.91
CA ALA A 159 8.51 -4.51 5.54
C ALA A 159 9.04 -4.84 4.14
N ILE A 160 9.12 -6.13 3.81
CA ILE A 160 9.55 -6.60 2.48
C ILE A 160 8.53 -6.16 1.42
N THR A 161 7.24 -6.40 1.62
CA THR A 161 6.19 -6.05 0.66
C THR A 161 6.09 -4.53 0.45
N CYS A 162 6.20 -3.75 1.53
CA CYS A 162 6.19 -2.28 1.47
C CYS A 162 7.41 -1.74 0.73
N THR A 163 8.60 -2.30 0.99
CA THR A 163 9.83 -1.92 0.28
C THR A 163 9.73 -2.24 -1.21
N ALA A 164 9.24 -3.43 -1.56
CA ALA A 164 9.03 -3.83 -2.95
C ALA A 164 8.00 -2.95 -3.67
N ALA A 165 6.92 -2.58 -3.00
CA ALA A 165 5.90 -1.66 -3.53
C ALA A 165 6.50 -0.28 -3.83
N LEU A 166 7.21 0.29 -2.86
CA LEU A 166 7.83 1.60 -3.01
C LEU A 166 8.90 1.58 -4.11
N TYR A 167 9.74 0.54 -4.13
CA TYR A 167 10.74 0.34 -5.18
C TYR A 167 10.13 0.34 -6.58
N THR A 168 9.06 -0.44 -6.78
CA THR A 168 8.37 -0.54 -8.07
C THR A 168 7.85 0.83 -8.53
N ILE A 169 7.26 1.58 -7.59
CA ILE A 169 6.78 2.93 -7.84
C ILE A 169 7.95 3.88 -8.21
N LEU A 170 9.07 3.80 -7.49
CA LEU A 170 10.24 4.66 -7.71
C LEU A 170 10.93 4.40 -9.06
N ARG A 171 11.03 3.15 -9.52
CA ARG A 171 11.56 2.81 -10.85
C ARG A 171 10.79 3.49 -11.99
N TRP A 172 9.51 3.76 -11.78
CA TRP A 172 8.65 4.38 -12.79
C TRP A 172 8.62 5.90 -12.70
N LEU A 173 9.45 6.51 -11.86
CA LEU A 173 9.62 7.95 -11.85
C LEU A 173 10.39 8.38 -13.11
N PRO A 174 9.79 9.24 -13.97
CA PRO A 174 10.54 9.92 -15.00
C PRO A 174 11.44 10.94 -14.30
N SER A 175 12.69 10.55 -14.07
CA SER A 175 13.76 11.46 -13.64
C SER A 175 14.61 11.79 -14.87
N PRO A 176 15.10 13.03 -15.04
CA PRO A 176 16.06 13.36 -16.08
C PRO A 176 17.35 12.52 -16.00
N GLU A 177 17.63 11.90 -14.84
CA GLU A 177 18.71 10.92 -14.63
C GLU A 177 18.19 9.48 -14.40
N GLY A 178 16.87 9.27 -14.37
CA GLY A 178 16.24 8.06 -13.82
C GLY A 178 16.49 7.91 -12.32
N PHE A 179 15.62 7.18 -11.60
CA PHE A 179 16.18 6.42 -10.48
C PHE A 179 16.78 5.18 -11.11
N ASP A 180 18.12 5.08 -11.10
CA ASP A 180 18.73 3.79 -11.43
C ASP A 180 18.25 2.72 -10.43
N GLU A 181 18.39 1.47 -10.83
CA GLU A 181 17.89 0.34 -10.07
C GLU A 181 18.44 0.31 -8.63
N SER A 182 19.69 0.71 -8.44
CA SER A 182 20.35 0.78 -7.14
C SER A 182 19.76 1.90 -6.26
N THR A 183 19.55 3.08 -6.82
CA THR A 183 19.04 4.26 -6.12
C THR A 183 17.59 4.07 -5.73
N ALA A 184 16.75 3.55 -6.65
CA ALA A 184 15.37 3.20 -6.32
C ALA A 184 15.31 2.19 -5.16
N ALA A 185 16.16 1.16 -5.19
CA ALA A 185 16.19 0.14 -4.15
C ALA A 185 16.61 0.71 -2.79
N TRP A 186 17.69 1.51 -2.78
CA TRP A 186 18.17 2.16 -1.56
C TRP A 186 17.15 3.12 -0.96
N THR A 187 16.56 3.99 -1.78
CA THR A 187 15.53 4.94 -1.34
C THR A 187 14.31 4.20 -0.79
N ALA A 188 13.85 3.15 -1.46
CA ALA A 188 12.72 2.36 -0.98
C ALA A 188 12.98 1.74 0.40
N PHE A 189 14.18 1.20 0.62
CA PHE A 189 14.58 0.61 1.90
C PHE A 189 14.62 1.65 3.02
N VAL A 190 15.30 2.79 2.80
CA VAL A 190 15.44 3.85 3.81
C VAL A 190 14.08 4.43 4.18
N SER A 191 13.27 4.81 3.20
CA SER A 191 11.95 5.42 3.46
C SER A 191 10.98 4.46 4.13
N THR A 192 10.97 3.18 3.74
CA THR A 192 10.12 2.18 4.40
C THR A 192 10.55 1.97 5.84
N ARG A 193 11.86 1.93 6.11
CA ARG A 193 12.38 1.80 7.47
C ARG A 193 12.03 3.01 8.34
N GLU A 194 12.22 4.23 7.86
CA GLU A 194 11.84 5.45 8.58
C GLU A 194 10.35 5.45 8.91
N CYS A 195 9.51 5.07 7.95
CA CYS A 195 8.06 4.98 8.15
C CYS A 195 7.70 3.92 9.21
N VAL A 196 8.24 2.71 9.12
CA VAL A 196 7.99 1.64 10.10
C VAL A 196 8.46 2.03 11.50
N LEU A 197 9.64 2.65 11.62
CA LEU A 197 10.16 3.12 12.90
C LEU A 197 9.34 4.26 13.49
N SER A 198 8.75 5.12 12.67
CA SER A 198 7.84 6.18 13.14
C SER A 198 6.49 5.66 13.67
N LEU A 199 6.17 4.39 13.41
CA LEU A 199 4.94 3.73 13.87
C LEU A 199 5.13 2.93 15.17
N LEU A 200 6.37 2.76 15.65
CA LEU A 200 6.74 2.06 16.90
C LEU A 200 7.03 3.06 18.02
#